data_AF-A0A3P8I1K5-F1
#
_entry.id   AF-A0A3P8I1K5-F1
#
_cell.length_a   1.000
_cell.length_b   1.000
_cell.length_c   1.000
_cell.angle_alpha   90.00
_cell.angle_beta   90.00
_cell.angle_gamma   90.00
#
_symmetry.space_group_name_H-M   'P 1'
#
loop_
_entity.id
_entity.type
_entity.pdbx_description
1 polymer ?
#
loop_
_entity_poly.entity_id
_entity_poly.type
_entity_poly.pdbx_seq_one_letter_code
_entity_poly.pdbx_strand_id
1 'polypeptide(L)'
;MDEFVSVESWRVNHADLFRLLQSHSLEHRMKDPYVSLGWFSPSQMFILDEYCARYGVRGCHRHLCYLSDLLDRAEHGIMIDPALIHYSYAFCCCHVFGNAQDSNIRTVLHEEREMFIQIRQRLYALLEKQITEFRYYFPFGRPEGALKLTLGLLERVLMKDTGAPASAEEVREVIRRCLEQAAFVNYTRISEYAAIEKEAFVVRFPLIHYESAISKRD
;
A
#
# COMPACT_ATOMS: atom_id res chain seq x y z
N MET A 1 1.43 -10.99 37.28
CA MET A 1 2.50 -9.98 37.23
C MET A 1 3.83 -10.57 37.66
N ASP A 2 3.88 -11.30 38.78
CA ASP A 2 5.13 -11.89 39.31
C ASP A 2 5.86 -12.82 38.32
N GLU A 3 5.11 -13.58 37.51
CA GLU A 3 5.69 -14.43 36.46
C GLU A 3 6.48 -13.62 35.42
N PHE A 4 6.00 -12.44 35.00
CA PHE A 4 6.70 -11.56 34.06
C PHE A 4 7.91 -10.84 34.67
N VAL A 5 7.90 -10.60 35.98
CA VAL A 5 9.02 -9.98 36.71
C VAL A 5 10.17 -10.98 36.91
N SER A 6 9.86 -12.28 36.95
CA SER A 6 10.84 -13.36 37.14
C SER A 6 11.53 -13.84 35.86
N VAL A 7 11.06 -13.44 34.68
CA VAL A 7 11.67 -13.87 33.41
C VAL A 7 13.02 -13.20 33.21
N GLU A 8 14.04 -14.02 33.00
CA GLU A 8 15.35 -13.54 32.56
C GLU A 8 15.24 -12.92 31.17
N SER A 9 15.34 -11.59 31.09
CA SER A 9 15.14 -10.83 29.85
C SER A 9 15.95 -11.38 28.67
N TRP A 10 17.20 -11.78 28.89
CA TRP A 10 18.11 -12.25 27.84
C TRP A 10 17.72 -13.60 27.21
N ARG A 11 16.77 -14.33 27.79
CA ARG A 11 16.29 -15.63 27.27
C ARG A 11 15.07 -15.51 26.37
N VAL A 12 14.55 -14.30 26.18
CA VAL A 12 13.33 -14.06 25.43
C VAL A 12 13.65 -13.59 24.02
N ASN A 13 12.83 -13.98 23.04
CA ASN A 13 12.94 -13.46 21.69
C ASN A 13 12.44 -12.00 21.64
N HIS A 14 13.35 -11.06 21.83
CA HIS A 14 13.03 -9.64 21.82
C HIS A 14 12.56 -9.13 20.44
N ALA A 15 12.91 -9.81 19.34
CA ALA A 15 12.41 -9.44 18.01
C ALA A 15 10.91 -9.69 17.87
N ASP A 16 10.40 -10.81 18.42
CA ASP A 16 8.98 -11.14 18.44
C ASP A 16 8.19 -10.23 19.38
N LEU A 17 8.72 -9.99 20.59
CA LEU A 17 8.11 -9.05 21.52
C LEU A 17 8.06 -7.63 20.95
N PHE A 18 9.11 -7.19 20.27
CA PHE A 18 9.12 -5.89 19.62
C PHE A 18 8.08 -5.81 18.52
N ARG A 19 7.93 -6.85 17.69
CA ARG A 19 6.87 -6.92 16.68
C ARG A 19 5.51 -6.70 17.31
N LEU A 20 5.18 -7.43 18.38
CA LEU A 20 3.90 -7.28 19.09
C LEU A 20 3.73 -5.85 19.66
N LEU A 21 4.77 -5.31 20.29
CA LEU A 21 4.76 -3.94 20.83
C LEU A 21 4.53 -2.90 19.73
N GLN A 22 5.23 -3.02 18.61
CA GLN A 22 5.11 -2.12 17.46
C GLN A 22 3.70 -2.20 16.85
N SER A 23 3.19 -3.41 16.59
CA SER A 23 1.86 -3.62 16.02
C SER A 23 0.75 -3.05 16.90
N HIS A 24 0.79 -3.28 18.21
CA HIS A 24 -0.20 -2.71 19.14
C HIS A 24 -0.05 -1.20 19.31
N SER A 25 1.18 -0.67 19.29
CA SER A 25 1.41 0.77 19.31
C SER A 25 0.81 1.45 18.08
N LEU A 26 0.96 0.81 16.91
CA LEU A 26 0.41 1.30 15.66
C LEU A 26 -1.12 1.19 15.67
N GLU A 27 -1.66 0.05 16.10
CA GLU A 27 -3.11 -0.14 16.25
C GLU A 27 -3.74 0.92 17.15
N HIS A 28 -3.15 1.20 18.30
CA HIS A 28 -3.61 2.27 19.19
C HIS A 28 -3.56 3.64 18.48
N ARG A 29 -2.46 3.93 17.80
CA ARG A 29 -2.26 5.21 17.10
C ARG A 29 -3.24 5.40 15.94
N MET A 30 -3.56 4.33 15.23
CA MET A 30 -4.50 4.32 14.10
C MET A 30 -5.97 4.53 14.51
N LYS A 31 -6.30 4.50 15.82
CA LYS A 31 -7.61 4.96 16.32
C LYS A 31 -7.83 6.46 16.11
N ASP A 32 -6.76 7.21 15.86
CA ASP A 32 -6.77 8.59 15.38
C ASP A 32 -6.27 8.62 13.91
N PRO A 33 -7.13 8.24 12.95
CA PRO A 33 -6.70 7.93 11.59
C PRO A 33 -6.27 9.17 10.80
N TYR A 34 -6.85 10.34 11.08
CA TYR A 34 -6.59 11.57 10.32
C TYR A 34 -5.21 12.17 10.62
N VAL A 35 -4.69 11.96 11.84
CA VAL A 35 -3.40 12.49 12.26
C VAL A 35 -2.30 11.46 12.13
N SER A 36 -2.61 10.17 12.28
CA SER A 36 -1.59 9.13 12.17
C SER A 36 -1.20 8.87 10.73
N LEU A 37 -2.13 8.46 9.86
CA LEU A 37 -1.81 7.94 8.52
C LEU A 37 -0.70 6.87 8.54
N GLY A 38 -0.60 6.10 9.62
CA GLY A 38 0.48 5.13 9.86
C GLY A 38 1.61 5.66 10.75
N TRP A 39 1.82 6.96 10.85
CA TRP A 39 2.90 7.54 11.65
C TRP A 39 2.68 7.32 13.14
N PHE A 40 3.73 6.83 13.80
CA PHE A 40 3.86 6.88 15.25
C PHE A 40 4.01 8.32 15.72
N SER A 41 3.51 8.60 16.93
CA SER A 41 3.84 9.87 17.61
C SER A 41 5.33 9.91 17.99
N PRO A 42 5.92 11.10 18.20
CA PRO A 42 7.30 11.23 18.66
C PRO A 42 7.59 10.43 19.95
N SER A 43 6.64 10.42 20.89
CA SER A 43 6.75 9.66 22.15
C SER A 43 6.74 8.14 21.92
N GLN A 44 5.90 7.64 21.00
CA GLN A 44 5.91 6.22 20.64
C GLN A 44 7.21 5.82 19.96
N MET A 45 7.72 6.62 19.02
CA MET A 45 9.02 6.35 18.38
C MET A 45 10.14 6.29 19.40
N PHE A 46 10.20 7.24 20.33
CA PHE A 46 11.20 7.23 21.41
C PHE A 46 11.19 5.92 22.20
N ILE A 47 10.01 5.44 22.62
CA ILE A 47 9.89 4.18 23.38
C ILE A 47 10.33 2.98 22.54
N LEU A 48 9.90 2.92 21.27
CA LEU A 48 10.26 1.84 20.36
C LEU A 48 11.78 1.82 20.11
N ASP A 49 12.40 2.97 19.89
CA ASP A 49 13.84 3.08 19.65
C ASP A 49 14.66 2.71 20.90
N GLU A 50 14.26 3.16 22.09
CA GLU A 50 14.90 2.77 23.35
C GLU A 50 14.84 1.25 23.58
N TYR A 51 13.69 0.61 23.31
CA TYR A 51 13.57 -0.84 23.38
C TYR A 51 14.57 -1.53 22.44
N CYS A 52 14.69 -1.03 21.20
CA CYS A 52 15.58 -1.61 20.20
C CYS A 52 17.04 -1.46 20.57
N ALA A 53 17.43 -0.28 21.07
CA ALA A 53 18.79 -0.01 21.52
C ALA A 53 19.18 -0.90 22.69
N ARG A 54 18.26 -1.14 23.63
CA ARG A 54 18.50 -1.98 24.81
C ARG A 54 18.61 -3.47 24.48
N TYR A 55 17.77 -3.98 23.58
CA TYR A 55 17.65 -5.42 23.32
C TYR A 55 18.21 -5.88 21.97
N GLY A 56 18.84 -4.99 21.21
CA GLY A 56 19.52 -5.33 19.96
C GLY A 56 18.57 -5.73 18.83
N VAL A 57 17.35 -5.18 18.79
CA VAL A 57 16.39 -5.48 17.71
C VAL A 57 16.87 -4.83 16.40
N ARG A 58 17.12 -5.65 15.38
CA ARG A 58 17.69 -5.20 14.09
C ARG A 58 16.76 -4.24 13.36
N GLY A 59 17.32 -3.18 12.78
CA GLY A 59 16.58 -2.20 11.99
C GLY A 59 15.72 -2.80 10.88
N CYS A 60 16.27 -3.75 10.11
CA CYS A 60 15.57 -4.38 8.99
C CYS A 60 14.29 -5.08 9.47
N HIS A 61 14.37 -5.94 10.49
CA HIS A 61 13.21 -6.56 11.15
C HIS A 61 12.13 -5.55 11.53
N ARG A 62 12.50 -4.41 12.14
CA ARG A 62 11.55 -3.36 12.54
C ARG A 62 10.79 -2.80 11.35
N HIS A 63 11.47 -2.53 10.25
CA HIS A 63 10.86 -1.99 9.03
C HIS A 63 10.03 -3.05 8.28
N LEU A 64 10.44 -4.32 8.30
CA LEU A 64 9.66 -5.40 7.70
C LEU A 64 8.35 -5.65 8.45
N CYS A 65 8.40 -5.71 9.79
CA CYS A 65 7.19 -5.83 10.61
C CYS A 65 6.26 -4.63 10.39
N TYR A 66 6.82 -3.43 10.38
CA TYR A 66 6.05 -2.21 10.14
C TYR A 66 5.42 -2.18 8.74
N LEU A 67 6.17 -2.53 7.69
CA LEU A 67 5.63 -2.65 6.33
C LEU A 67 4.49 -3.67 6.26
N SER A 68 4.64 -4.82 6.90
CA SER A 68 3.56 -5.82 6.95
C SER A 68 2.29 -5.23 7.55
N ASP A 69 2.39 -4.55 8.71
CA ASP A 69 1.24 -3.94 9.37
C ASP A 69 0.60 -2.80 8.55
N LEU A 70 1.42 -1.99 7.88
CA LEU A 70 0.97 -0.90 7.01
C LEU A 70 0.26 -1.46 5.76
N LEU A 71 0.80 -2.51 5.15
CA LEU A 71 0.19 -3.17 3.99
C LEU A 71 -1.12 -3.84 4.36
N ASP A 72 -1.19 -4.53 5.50
CA ASP A 72 -2.45 -5.12 5.99
C ASP A 72 -3.55 -4.04 6.04
N ARG A 73 -3.23 -2.85 6.54
CA ARG A 73 -4.19 -1.73 6.64
C ARG A 73 -4.53 -1.14 5.27
N ALA A 74 -3.53 -0.92 4.42
CA ALA A 74 -3.72 -0.36 3.09
C ALA A 74 -4.58 -1.28 2.19
N GLU A 75 -4.38 -2.59 2.29
CA GLU A 75 -5.17 -3.60 1.57
C GLU A 75 -6.65 -3.60 1.99
N HIS A 76 -6.93 -3.27 3.26
CA HIS A 76 -8.29 -3.07 3.79
C HIS A 76 -8.86 -1.66 3.54
N GLY A 77 -8.18 -0.83 2.75
CA GLY A 77 -8.65 0.51 2.38
C GLY A 77 -8.43 1.59 3.45
N ILE A 78 -7.67 1.30 4.50
CA ILE A 78 -7.27 2.31 5.48
C ILE A 78 -6.20 3.20 4.84
N MET A 79 -6.36 4.51 4.96
CA MET A 79 -5.42 5.48 4.41
C MET A 79 -4.09 5.43 5.19
N ILE A 80 -3.00 5.16 4.47
CA ILE A 80 -1.63 5.17 4.97
C ILE A 80 -0.85 6.21 4.16
N ASP A 81 0.01 6.98 4.81
CA ASP A 81 0.92 7.90 4.15
C ASP A 81 1.90 7.09 3.26
N PRO A 82 1.88 7.27 1.93
CA PRO A 82 2.77 6.56 1.03
C PRO A 82 4.25 6.77 1.37
N ALA A 83 4.63 7.93 1.94
CA ALA A 83 6.01 8.22 2.30
C ALA A 83 6.59 7.19 3.29
N LEU A 84 5.76 6.66 4.20
CA LEU A 84 6.16 5.62 5.16
C LEU A 84 6.53 4.31 4.47
N ILE A 85 5.69 3.87 3.53
CA ILE A 85 5.90 2.65 2.75
C ILE A 85 7.16 2.83 1.91
N HIS A 86 7.29 3.97 1.23
CA HIS A 86 8.46 4.32 0.43
C HIS A 86 9.77 4.25 1.23
N TYR A 87 9.81 4.93 2.38
CA TYR A 87 10.99 5.00 3.23
C TYR A 87 11.36 3.61 3.77
N SER A 88 10.38 2.92 4.38
CA SER A 88 10.62 1.61 5.00
C SER A 88 11.00 0.55 3.96
N TYR A 89 10.35 0.55 2.78
CA TYR A 89 10.70 -0.36 1.70
C TYR A 89 12.11 -0.10 1.19
N ALA A 90 12.49 1.16 0.98
CA ALA A 90 13.84 1.52 0.55
C ALA A 90 14.90 1.07 1.56
N PHE A 91 14.64 1.27 2.87
CA PHE A 91 15.51 0.80 3.93
C PHE A 91 15.72 -0.72 3.86
N CYS A 92 14.64 -1.51 3.80
CA CYS A 92 14.75 -2.97 3.70
C CYS A 92 15.43 -3.42 2.40
N CYS A 93 15.08 -2.80 1.28
CA CYS A 93 15.66 -3.08 -0.04
C CYS A 93 17.19 -2.93 -0.03
N CYS A 94 17.70 -1.82 0.51
CA CYS A 94 19.15 -1.58 0.67
C CYS A 94 19.83 -2.64 1.54
N HIS A 95 19.17 -3.10 2.61
CA HIS A 95 19.73 -4.14 3.48
C HIS A 95 19.75 -5.52 2.78
N VAL A 96 18.69 -5.88 2.07
CA VAL A 96 18.54 -7.19 1.42
C VAL A 96 19.46 -7.33 0.21
N PHE A 97 19.52 -6.30 -0.64
CA PHE A 97 20.30 -6.35 -1.88
C PHE A 97 21.72 -5.78 -1.74
N GLY A 98 21.98 -5.00 -0.69
CA GLY A 98 23.22 -4.25 -0.50
C GLY A 98 23.19 -2.89 -1.18
N ASN A 99 23.99 -1.94 -0.68
CA ASN A 99 24.24 -0.69 -1.40
C ASN A 99 25.34 -0.92 -2.43
N ALA A 100 25.16 -0.36 -3.64
CA ALA A 100 26.11 -0.49 -4.75
C ALA A 100 27.53 0.02 -4.43
N GLN A 101 27.73 0.75 -3.32
CA GLN A 101 29.00 1.38 -2.97
C GLN A 101 29.77 0.73 -1.83
N ASP A 102 29.20 -0.20 -1.04
CA ASP A 102 30.01 -0.83 0.01
C ASP A 102 29.50 -2.20 0.47
N SER A 103 30.45 -3.11 0.57
CA SER A 103 30.43 -4.43 1.22
C SER A 103 29.62 -5.56 0.55
N ASN A 104 30.35 -6.58 0.08
CA ASN A 104 29.89 -7.94 -0.26
C ASN A 104 29.28 -8.72 0.94
N ILE A 105 28.91 -8.05 2.03
CA ILE A 105 28.41 -8.68 3.26
C ILE A 105 26.93 -8.33 3.41
N ARG A 106 26.08 -9.28 3.04
CA ARG A 106 24.65 -9.25 3.34
C ARG A 106 24.47 -9.67 4.79
N THR A 107 24.07 -8.74 5.66
CA THR A 107 23.85 -8.99 7.10
C THR A 107 22.41 -9.37 7.44
N VAL A 108 21.55 -9.48 6.42
CA VAL A 108 20.13 -9.82 6.57
C VAL A 108 19.95 -11.31 6.83
N LEU A 109 19.10 -11.64 7.82
CA LEU A 109 18.77 -13.02 8.12
C LEU A 109 17.91 -13.67 7.03
N HIS A 110 17.92 -15.00 6.99
CA HIS A 110 17.07 -15.76 6.07
C HIS A 110 15.58 -15.42 6.24
N GLU A 111 15.10 -15.42 7.49
CA GLU A 111 13.72 -15.09 7.85
C GLU A 111 13.31 -13.68 7.39
N GLU A 112 14.20 -12.69 7.58
CA GLU A 112 13.97 -11.32 7.10
C GLU A 112 13.88 -11.25 5.58
N ARG A 113 14.71 -12.02 4.88
CA ARG A 113 14.71 -12.07 3.42
C ARG A 113 13.42 -12.71 2.89
N GLU A 114 12.94 -13.77 3.51
CA GLU A 114 11.66 -14.39 3.15
C GLU A 114 10.50 -13.42 3.39
N MET A 115 10.48 -12.77 4.55
CA MET A 115 9.47 -11.75 4.87
C MET A 115 9.50 -10.59 3.88
N PHE A 116 10.69 -10.13 3.47
CA PHE A 116 10.85 -9.10 2.46
C PHE A 116 10.27 -9.52 1.10
N ILE A 117 10.51 -10.75 0.66
CA ILE A 117 9.97 -11.25 -0.62
C ILE A 117 8.43 -11.26 -0.59
N GLN A 118 7.83 -11.69 0.52
CA GLN A 118 6.38 -11.68 0.70
C GLN A 118 5.83 -10.24 0.70
N ILE A 119 6.45 -9.33 1.44
CA ILE A 119 6.09 -7.90 1.48
C ILE A 119 6.21 -7.28 0.08
N ARG A 120 7.29 -7.59 -0.66
CA ARG A 120 7.50 -7.09 -2.02
C ARG A 120 6.39 -7.53 -2.97
N GLN A 121 5.96 -8.79 -2.90
CA GLN A 121 4.84 -9.31 -3.72
C GLN A 121 3.52 -8.62 -3.37
N ARG A 122 3.22 -8.46 -2.08
CA ARG A 122 2.02 -7.75 -1.61
C ARG A 122 2.00 -6.29 -2.05
N LEU A 123 3.13 -5.59 -1.85
CA LEU A 123 3.29 -4.20 -2.28
C LEU A 123 3.15 -4.06 -3.78
N TYR A 124 3.70 -4.99 -4.58
CA TYR A 124 3.51 -5.01 -6.03
C TYR A 124 2.03 -5.05 -6.41
N ALA A 125 1.27 -5.98 -5.84
CA ALA A 125 -0.17 -6.11 -6.10
C ALA A 125 -0.96 -4.86 -5.69
N LEU A 126 -0.60 -4.25 -4.55
CA LEU A 126 -1.21 -3.00 -4.10
C LEU A 126 -0.94 -1.84 -5.08
N LEU A 127 0.30 -1.70 -5.55
CA LEU A 127 0.68 -0.65 -6.52
C LEU A 127 0.02 -0.88 -7.87
N GLU A 128 -0.03 -2.12 -8.37
CA GLU A 128 -0.74 -2.47 -9.59
C GLU A 128 -2.22 -2.08 -9.50
N LYS A 129 -2.89 -2.42 -8.39
CA LYS A 129 -4.27 -1.99 -8.12
C LYS A 129 -4.42 -0.46 -8.12
N GLN A 130 -3.53 0.25 -7.43
CA GLN A 130 -3.56 1.72 -7.36
C GLN A 130 -3.41 2.37 -8.74
N ILE A 131 -2.55 1.81 -9.61
CA ILE A 131 -2.32 2.32 -10.97
C ILE A 131 -3.48 1.95 -11.88
N THR A 132 -4.03 0.74 -11.80
CA THR A 132 -5.22 0.34 -12.57
C THR A 132 -6.44 1.17 -12.18
N GLU A 133 -6.63 1.44 -10.90
CA GLU A 133 -7.75 2.25 -10.38
C GLU A 133 -7.33 3.72 -10.13
N PHE A 134 -6.44 4.27 -10.96
CA PHE A 134 -5.84 5.59 -10.73
C PHE A 134 -6.87 6.72 -10.59
N ARG A 135 -8.06 6.62 -11.21
CA ARG A 135 -9.12 7.63 -11.05
C ARG A 135 -9.69 7.68 -9.63
N TYR A 136 -9.63 6.57 -8.90
CA TYR A 136 -10.08 6.45 -7.52
C TYR A 136 -8.95 6.82 -6.55
N TYR A 137 -7.74 6.29 -6.76
CA TYR A 137 -6.60 6.52 -5.86
C TYR A 137 -5.92 7.88 -6.06
N PHE A 138 -6.01 8.46 -7.26
CA PHE A 138 -5.41 9.75 -7.63
C PHE A 138 -6.43 10.64 -8.35
N PRO A 139 -7.56 11.00 -7.70
CA PRO A 139 -8.61 11.78 -8.33
C PRO A 139 -8.06 13.14 -8.75
N PHE A 140 -8.19 13.46 -10.04
CA PHE A 140 -7.68 14.70 -10.63
C PHE A 140 -6.19 14.96 -10.34
N GLY A 141 -5.39 13.89 -10.18
CA GLY A 141 -3.97 13.99 -9.86
C GLY A 141 -3.67 14.52 -8.45
N ARG A 142 -4.64 14.44 -7.53
CA ARG A 142 -4.45 14.76 -6.12
C ARG A 142 -4.22 13.49 -5.28
N PRO A 143 -3.36 13.56 -4.24
CA PRO A 143 -2.45 14.66 -3.94
C PRO A 143 -1.38 14.83 -5.02
N GLU A 144 -0.87 16.05 -5.18
CA GLU A 144 0.07 16.38 -6.25
C GLU A 144 1.34 15.55 -6.14
N GLY A 145 1.78 14.96 -7.25
CA GLY A 145 2.95 14.10 -7.29
C GLY A 145 2.75 12.68 -6.74
N ALA A 146 1.60 12.34 -6.15
CA ALA A 146 1.36 11.02 -5.56
C ALA A 146 1.50 9.89 -6.59
N LEU A 147 0.90 10.03 -7.77
CA LEU A 147 1.05 9.04 -8.85
C LEU A 147 2.52 8.88 -9.29
N LYS A 148 3.27 9.97 -9.37
CA LYS A 148 4.71 9.93 -9.71
C LYS A 148 5.49 9.17 -8.65
N LEU A 149 5.19 9.39 -7.37
CA LEU A 149 5.79 8.64 -6.26
C LEU A 149 5.43 7.16 -6.36
N THR A 150 4.14 6.81 -6.54
CA THR A 150 3.69 5.43 -6.73
C THR A 150 4.43 4.71 -7.86
N LEU A 151 4.62 5.37 -9.01
CA LEU A 151 5.42 4.81 -10.12
C LEU A 151 6.89 4.64 -9.74
N GLY A 152 7.49 5.62 -9.05
CA GLY A 152 8.86 5.49 -8.54
C GLY A 152 9.03 4.37 -7.49
N LEU A 153 7.99 4.06 -6.71
CA LEU A 153 8.00 2.88 -5.83
C LEU A 153 7.92 1.59 -6.64
N LEU A 154 7.05 1.55 -7.65
CA LEU A 154 6.90 0.40 -8.54
C LEU A 154 8.24 0.04 -9.21
N GLU A 155 8.99 1.04 -9.70
CA GLU A 155 10.33 0.83 -10.26
C GLU A 155 11.27 0.13 -9.27
N ARG A 156 11.25 0.54 -7.99
CA ARG A 156 12.05 -0.09 -6.93
C ARG A 156 11.56 -1.48 -6.56
N VAL A 157 10.25 -1.72 -6.60
CA VAL A 157 9.64 -3.02 -6.34
C VAL A 157 10.00 -4.03 -7.44
N LEU A 158 10.14 -3.55 -8.67
CA LEU A 158 10.55 -4.33 -9.83
C LEU A 158 12.06 -4.61 -9.91
N MET A 159 12.87 -4.10 -8.98
CA MET A 159 14.30 -4.43 -8.92
C MET A 159 14.54 -5.94 -8.89
N LYS A 160 15.53 -6.38 -9.65
CA LYS A 160 15.89 -7.79 -9.78
C LYS A 160 16.45 -8.31 -8.46
N ASP A 161 16.37 -9.61 -8.25
CA ASP A 161 16.89 -10.26 -7.03
C ASP A 161 18.42 -10.11 -6.87
N THR A 162 19.11 -9.74 -7.95
CA THR A 162 20.53 -9.37 -7.95
C THR A 162 20.80 -7.98 -7.39
N GLY A 163 19.77 -7.18 -7.09
CA GLY A 163 19.86 -5.76 -6.77
C GLY A 163 19.95 -4.85 -8.00
N ALA A 164 19.95 -5.41 -9.22
CA ALA A 164 19.95 -4.61 -10.43
C ALA A 164 18.60 -3.91 -10.64
N PRO A 165 18.58 -2.64 -11.09
CA PRO A 165 17.33 -1.97 -11.42
C PRO A 165 16.59 -2.70 -12.55
N ALA A 166 15.25 -2.61 -12.52
CA ALA A 166 14.42 -3.03 -13.64
C ALA A 166 14.76 -2.23 -14.90
N SER A 167 14.63 -2.83 -16.08
CA SER A 167 14.75 -2.10 -17.34
C SER A 167 13.56 -1.16 -17.54
N ALA A 168 13.74 -0.10 -18.32
CA ALA A 168 12.65 0.81 -18.65
C ALA A 168 11.51 0.07 -19.37
N GLU A 169 11.83 -0.93 -20.19
CA GLU A 169 10.87 -1.80 -20.87
C GLU A 169 10.06 -2.65 -19.90
N GLU A 170 10.69 -3.27 -18.88
CA GLU A 170 10.01 -4.06 -17.84
C GLU A 170 8.97 -3.19 -17.09
N VAL A 171 9.35 -1.97 -16.70
CA VAL A 171 8.46 -1.04 -16.01
C VAL A 171 7.32 -0.59 -16.93
N ARG A 172 7.63 -0.22 -18.19
CA ARG A 172 6.63 0.20 -19.17
C ARG A 172 5.61 -0.89 -19.48
N GLU A 173 6.03 -2.15 -19.52
CA GLU A 173 5.14 -3.29 -19.74
C GLU A 173 4.08 -3.39 -18.65
N VAL A 174 4.51 -3.31 -17.39
CA VAL A 174 3.59 -3.34 -16.24
C VAL A 174 2.62 -2.16 -16.29
N ILE A 175 3.12 -0.95 -16.55
CA ILE A 175 2.26 0.24 -16.66
C ILE A 175 1.24 0.08 -17.79
N ARG A 176 1.66 -0.43 -18.96
CA ARG A 176 0.75 -0.65 -20.10
C ARG A 176 -0.37 -1.59 -19.72
N ARG A 177 -0.04 -2.75 -19.12
CA ARG A 177 -1.04 -3.72 -18.64
C ARG A 177 -2.00 -3.10 -17.62
N CYS A 178 -1.48 -2.29 -16.69
CA CYS A 178 -2.33 -1.59 -15.71
C CYS A 178 -3.32 -0.64 -16.40
N LEU A 179 -2.88 0.09 -17.43
CA LEU A 179 -3.70 1.05 -18.17
C LEU A 179 -4.72 0.37 -19.09
N GLU A 180 -4.37 -0.76 -19.71
CA GLU A 180 -5.31 -1.60 -20.48
C GLU A 180 -6.42 -2.12 -19.57
N GLN A 181 -6.04 -2.66 -18.40
CA GLN A 181 -7.01 -3.09 -17.39
C GLN A 181 -7.84 -1.90 -16.86
N ALA A 182 -7.23 -0.74 -16.68
CA ALA A 182 -7.94 0.47 -16.28
C ALA A 182 -9.00 0.88 -17.30
N ALA A 183 -8.68 0.80 -18.60
CA ALA A 183 -9.63 1.07 -19.67
C ALA A 183 -10.83 0.10 -19.58
N PHE A 184 -10.56 -1.21 -19.45
CA PHE A 184 -11.60 -2.22 -19.28
C PHE A 184 -12.52 -1.91 -18.09
N VAL A 185 -11.96 -1.73 -16.89
CA VAL A 185 -12.73 -1.44 -15.66
C VAL A 185 -13.56 -0.16 -15.80
N ASN A 186 -12.98 0.89 -16.39
CA ASN A 186 -13.67 2.16 -16.58
C ASN A 186 -14.83 2.04 -17.59
N TYR A 187 -14.64 1.37 -18.72
CA TYR A 187 -15.70 1.18 -19.71
C TYR A 187 -16.82 0.30 -19.18
N THR A 188 -16.50 -0.77 -18.45
CA THR A 188 -17.51 -1.61 -17.79
C THR A 188 -18.35 -0.79 -16.83
N ARG A 189 -17.73 -0.05 -15.89
CA ARG A 189 -18.46 0.81 -14.94
C ARG A 189 -19.35 1.84 -15.66
N ILE A 190 -18.84 2.53 -16.68
CA ILE A 190 -19.61 3.51 -17.45
C ILE A 190 -20.81 2.85 -18.15
N SER A 191 -20.62 1.67 -18.72
CA SER A 191 -21.71 0.94 -19.41
C SER A 191 -22.82 0.53 -18.46
N GLU A 192 -22.47 0.12 -17.24
CA GLU A 192 -23.41 -0.21 -16.17
C GLU A 192 -24.21 1.03 -15.72
N TYR A 193 -23.53 2.16 -15.47
CA TYR A 193 -24.21 3.42 -15.14
C TYR A 193 -25.18 3.88 -16.23
N ALA A 194 -24.77 3.80 -17.49
CA ALA A 194 -25.62 4.17 -18.63
C ALA A 194 -26.84 3.24 -18.78
N ALA A 195 -26.71 1.96 -18.44
CA ALA A 195 -27.83 1.02 -18.45
C ALA A 195 -28.84 1.33 -17.34
N ILE A 196 -28.37 1.65 -16.13
CA ILE A 196 -29.21 2.07 -15.00
C ILE A 196 -29.97 3.37 -15.32
N GLU A 197 -29.29 4.36 -15.92
CA GLU A 197 -29.94 5.61 -16.33
C GLU A 197 -31.01 5.39 -17.41
N LYS A 198 -30.80 4.46 -18.34
CA LYS A 198 -31.82 4.08 -19.33
C LYS A 198 -33.05 3.48 -18.66
N GLU A 199 -32.88 2.56 -17.70
CA GLU A 199 -34.02 2.01 -16.96
C GLU A 199 -34.74 3.07 -16.11
N ALA A 200 -33.99 3.93 -15.40
CA ALA A 200 -34.56 5.02 -14.62
C ALA A 200 -35.29 6.06 -15.48
N PHE A 201 -34.80 6.33 -16.69
CA PHE A 201 -35.46 7.21 -17.67
C PHE A 201 -36.74 6.58 -18.22
N VAL A 202 -36.74 5.26 -18.48
CA VAL A 202 -37.93 4.51 -18.91
C VAL A 202 -39.00 4.47 -17.81
N VAL A 203 -38.62 4.41 -16.54
CA VAL A 203 -39.59 4.39 -15.41
C VAL A 203 -40.12 5.78 -15.05
N ARG A 204 -39.43 6.88 -15.40
CA ARG A 204 -39.83 8.26 -15.02
C ARG A 204 -40.64 9.05 -16.05
N PHE A 205 -40.86 8.53 -17.26
CA PHE A 205 -41.77 9.17 -18.21
C PHE A 205 -42.90 8.20 -18.59
N PRO A 206 -44.12 8.36 -18.03
CA PRO A 206 -45.28 7.81 -18.70
C PRO A 206 -45.36 8.50 -20.06
N LEU A 207 -45.29 7.68 -21.11
CA LEU A 207 -45.47 8.06 -22.51
C LEU A 207 -46.69 8.98 -22.63
N ILE A 208 -46.45 10.28 -22.78
CA ILE A 208 -47.49 11.19 -23.27
C ILE A 208 -47.64 10.85 -24.74
N HIS A 209 -48.61 9.99 -25.03
CA HIS A 209 -49.06 9.69 -26.39
C HIS A 209 -49.48 11.01 -27.05
N TYR A 210 -48.63 11.55 -27.93
CA TYR A 210 -49.07 12.51 -28.94
C TYR A 210 -49.80 11.73 -30.03
N GLU A 211 -51.08 11.43 -29.80
CA GLU A 211 -51.96 11.02 -30.88
C GLU A 211 -52.18 12.20 -31.82
N SER A 212 -51.85 11.92 -33.08
CA SER A 212 -52.11 12.73 -34.25
C SER A 212 -53.59 13.12 -34.36
N ALA A 213 -53.88 14.41 -34.20
CA ALA A 213 -55.13 15.00 -34.67
C ALA A 213 -54.89 15.68 -36.03
N ILE A 214 -54.91 14.87 -37.11
CA ILE A 214 -55.22 15.38 -38.44
C ILE A 214 -56.70 15.10 -38.71
N SER A 215 -57.41 16.15 -39.13
CA SER A 215 -58.71 16.15 -39.82
C SER A 215 -59.96 16.14 -38.94
N LYS A 216 -60.69 17.27 -38.90
CA LYS A 216 -61.86 17.53 -39.77
C LYS A 216 -62.70 18.73 -39.29
N ARG A 217 -63.20 19.46 -40.30
CA ARG A 217 -64.44 20.27 -40.38
C ARG A 217 -64.38 21.78 -40.08
N ASP A 218 -64.64 22.48 -41.20
CA ASP A 218 -65.53 23.62 -41.42
C ASP A 218 -65.11 25.01 -40.92
#